data_AF-A0A7Y5V342-F1
#
_entry.id   AF-A0A7Y5V342-F1
#
_cell.length_a   1.000
_cell.length_b   1.000
_cell.length_c   1.000
_cell.angle_alpha   90.00
_cell.angle_beta   90.00
_cell.angle_gamma   90.00
#
_symmetry.space_group_name_H-M   'P 1'
#
loop_
_entity.id
_entity.type
_entity.pdbx_description
1 polymer ?
#
loop_
_entity_poly.entity_id
_entity_poly.type
_entity_poly.pdbx_seq_one_letter_code
_entity_poly.pdbx_strand_id
1 'polypeptide(L)'
;MSHIFISYARKNTKVVSQFVESLRTQDFIVWQDISNISAGEAWRSAIYSAIDQAEIVLIFWTAAALASTVVNEEIDHALSQGKHIIPVWLEKEVVSL
;
A
#
# COMPACT_ATOMS: atom_id res chain seq x y z
N MET A 1 -4.78 17.72 -5.68
CA MET A 1 -4.85 16.30 -6.08
C MET A 1 -4.44 15.50 -4.87
N SER A 2 -5.20 14.48 -4.49
CA SER A 2 -4.90 13.72 -3.28
C SER A 2 -3.82 12.68 -3.54
N HIS A 3 -2.85 12.60 -2.62
CA HIS A 3 -1.80 11.59 -2.64
C HIS A 3 -2.29 10.30 -2.00
N ILE A 4 -2.23 9.21 -2.76
CA ILE A 4 -2.63 7.87 -2.31
C ILE A 4 -1.39 6.98 -2.27
N PHE A 5 -1.11 6.43 -1.09
CA PHE A 5 -0.15 5.35 -0.93
C PHE A 5 -0.86 4.00 -1.06
N ILE A 6 -0.28 3.07 -1.81
CA ILE A 6 -0.84 1.75 -2.03
C ILE A 6 0.10 0.67 -1.50
N SER A 7 -0.37 -0.08 -0.49
CA SER A 7 0.30 -1.26 0.06
C SER A 7 -0.40 -2.55 -0.39
N TYR A 8 0.39 -3.54 -0.80
CA TYR A 8 -0.11 -4.86 -1.23
C TYR A 8 1.02 -5.90 -1.27
N ALA A 9 0.68 -7.19 -1.18
CA ALA A 9 1.65 -8.24 -1.41
C ALA A 9 2.02 -8.35 -2.90
N ARG A 10 3.29 -8.58 -3.24
CA ARG A 10 3.76 -8.72 -4.64
C ARG A 10 2.98 -9.77 -5.45
N LYS A 11 2.44 -10.80 -4.82
CA LYS A 11 1.58 -11.80 -5.47
C LYS A 11 0.33 -11.18 -6.10
N ASN A 12 -0.11 -10.01 -5.61
CA ASN A 12 -1.28 -9.28 -6.07
C ASN A 12 -0.96 -8.17 -7.08
N THR A 13 0.28 -8.00 -7.55
CA THR A 13 0.66 -6.93 -8.51
C THR A 13 -0.26 -6.85 -9.71
N LYS A 14 -0.63 -7.99 -10.31
CA LYS A 14 -1.46 -8.01 -11.52
C LYS A 14 -2.85 -7.39 -11.31
N VAL A 15 -3.49 -7.65 -10.17
CA VAL A 15 -4.83 -7.13 -9.88
C VAL A 15 -4.76 -5.70 -9.37
N VAL A 16 -3.76 -5.38 -8.55
CA VAL A 16 -3.58 -4.03 -8.00
C VAL A 16 -3.22 -3.01 -9.08
N SER A 17 -2.38 -3.37 -10.06
CA SER A 17 -2.01 -2.47 -11.14
C SER A 17 -3.22 -1.99 -11.96
N GLN A 18 -4.22 -2.86 -12.17
CA GLN A 18 -5.45 -2.50 -12.87
C GLN A 18 -6.26 -1.43 -12.09
N PHE A 19 -6.25 -1.53 -10.76
CA PHE A 19 -6.90 -0.53 -9.90
C PHE A 19 -6.14 0.79 -9.89
N VAL A 20 -4.80 0.73 -9.84
CA VAL A 20 -3.95 1.93 -9.86
C VAL A 20 -4.13 2.73 -11.13
N GLU A 21 -4.16 2.09 -12.28
CA GLU A 21 -4.41 2.78 -13.54
C GLU A 21 -5.76 3.49 -13.53
N SER A 22 -6.80 2.86 -12.94
CA SER A 22 -8.11 3.48 -12.78
C SER A 22 -8.08 4.71 -11.86
N LEU A 23 -7.30 4.70 -10.78
CA LEU A 23 -7.12 5.87 -9.91
C LEU A 23 -6.38 7.00 -10.63
N ARG A 24 -5.33 6.68 -11.40
CA ARG A 24 -4.57 7.67 -12.17
C ARG A 24 -5.41 8.39 -13.21
N THR A 25 -6.38 7.70 -13.83
CA THR A 25 -7.34 8.34 -14.75
C THR A 25 -8.30 9.33 -14.08
N GLN A 26 -8.36 9.35 -12.74
CA GLN A 26 -9.22 10.24 -11.94
C GLN A 26 -8.42 11.33 -11.23
N ASP A 27 -7.24 11.70 -11.75
CA ASP A 27 -6.38 12.76 -11.23
C ASP A 27 -5.83 12.53 -9.80
N PHE A 28 -5.79 11.28 -9.33
CA PHE A 28 -5.08 10.92 -8.10
C PHE A 28 -3.59 10.74 -8.32
N ILE A 29 -2.77 11.25 -7.39
CA ILE A 29 -1.33 11.01 -7.38
C ILE A 29 -1.09 9.71 -6.61
N VAL A 30 -0.93 8.62 -7.36
CA VAL A 30 -0.75 7.30 -6.78
C VAL A 30 0.73 6.98 -6.66
N TRP A 31 1.16 6.75 -5.43
CA TRP A 31 2.42 6.14 -5.12
C TRP A 31 2.21 4.63 -4.94
N GLN A 32 2.87 3.84 -5.78
CA GLN A 32 2.83 2.38 -5.77
C GLN A 32 4.23 1.81 -5.99
N ASP A 33 4.39 0.53 -5.66
CA ASP A 33 5.38 -0.36 -6.23
C ASP A 33 6.79 0.21 -6.26
N ILE A 34 7.35 0.43 -5.07
CA ILE A 34 8.79 0.39 -5.00
C ILE A 34 9.31 -1.04 -4.86
N SER A 35 8.63 -1.97 -4.17
CA SER A 35 9.08 -3.32 -3.77
C SER A 35 10.07 -4.13 -4.67
N ASN A 36 10.19 -3.90 -5.98
CA ASN A 36 11.19 -4.50 -6.87
C ASN A 36 12.67 -4.09 -6.69
N ILE A 37 13.03 -3.11 -5.84
CA ILE A 37 14.44 -2.73 -5.63
C ILE A 37 14.99 -3.34 -4.34
N SER A 38 16.26 -3.77 -4.40
CA SER A 38 17.02 -4.35 -3.30
C SER A 38 16.86 -3.56 -1.99
N ALA A 39 16.53 -4.26 -0.90
CA ALA A 39 16.30 -3.68 0.42
C ALA A 39 17.55 -2.92 0.91
N GLY A 40 17.38 -1.64 1.20
CA GLY A 40 18.38 -0.78 1.83
C GLY A 40 17.72 0.32 2.67
N GLU A 41 18.48 1.03 3.50
CA GLU A 41 17.93 2.07 4.40
C GLU A 41 17.29 3.24 3.62
N ALA A 42 17.96 3.72 2.57
CA ALA A 42 17.46 4.80 1.72
C ALA A 42 16.08 4.47 1.11
N TRP A 43 15.86 3.19 0.84
CA TRP A 43 14.62 2.69 0.30
C TRP A 43 13.48 2.71 1.31
N ARG A 44 13.71 2.16 2.50
CA ARG A 44 12.74 2.20 3.60
C ARG A 44 12.35 3.64 3.93
N SER A 45 13.33 4.55 3.93
CA SER A 45 13.08 5.98 4.12
C SER A 45 12.16 6.57 3.04
N ALA A 46 12.29 6.15 1.78
CA ALA A 46 11.41 6.60 0.70
C ALA A 46 9.98 6.07 0.87
N ILE A 47 9.82 4.81 1.32
CA ILE A 47 8.51 4.24 1.65
C ILE A 47 7.82 5.07 2.75
N TYR A 48 8.49 5.27 3.88
CA TYR A 48 7.90 6.01 5.00
C TYR A 48 7.61 7.46 4.64
N SER A 49 8.50 8.11 3.90
CA SER A 49 8.25 9.46 3.39
C SER A 49 7.03 9.54 2.49
N ALA A 50 6.78 8.52 1.66
CA ALA A 50 5.60 8.46 0.82
C ALA A 50 4.31 8.23 1.63
N ILE A 51 4.37 7.40 2.68
CA ILE A 51 3.26 7.25 3.63
C ILE A 51 2.98 8.58 4.33
N ASP A 52 4.02 9.28 4.80
CA ASP A 52 3.92 10.56 5.49
C ASP A 52 3.30 11.66 4.61
N GLN A 53 3.53 11.60 3.30
CA GLN A 53 2.95 12.54 2.33
C GLN A 53 1.54 12.13 1.86
N ALA A 54 1.15 10.88 2.05
CA ALA A 54 -0.16 10.41 1.62
C ALA A 54 -1.28 10.95 2.51
N GLU A 55 -2.39 11.29 1.87
CA GLU A 55 -3.66 11.61 2.53
C GLU A 55 -4.42 10.32 2.86
N ILE A 56 -4.33 9.33 1.97
CA ILE A 56 -5.00 8.04 2.08
C ILE A 56 -3.97 6.92 1.87
N VAL A 57 -4.03 5.91 2.73
CA VAL A 57 -3.29 4.65 2.58
C VAL A 57 -4.28 3.56 2.22
N LEU A 58 -4.22 3.08 0.98
CA LEU A 58 -5.01 1.93 0.52
C LEU A 58 -4.22 0.65 0.76
N ILE A 59 -4.86 -0.34 1.37
CA ILE A 59 -4.23 -1.63 1.64
C ILE A 59 -5.02 -2.72 0.96
N PHE A 60 -4.44 -3.34 -0.06
CA PHE A 60 -5.06 -4.47 -0.73
C PHE A 60 -4.85 -5.74 0.08
N TRP A 61 -5.89 -6.07 0.84
CA TRP A 61 -5.84 -7.10 1.84
C TRP A 61 -6.09 -8.49 1.26
N THR A 62 -5.15 -9.39 1.57
CA THR A 62 -5.13 -10.81 1.22
C THR A 62 -4.37 -11.58 2.29
N ALA A 63 -4.48 -12.91 2.33
CA ALA A 63 -3.62 -13.74 3.17
C ALA A 63 -2.12 -13.50 2.91
N ALA A 64 -1.75 -13.18 1.66
CA ALA A 64 -0.37 -12.85 1.31
C ALA A 64 0.07 -11.48 1.84
N ALA A 65 -0.84 -10.50 1.91
CA ALA A 65 -0.57 -9.19 2.50
C ALA A 65 -0.40 -9.31 4.01
N LEU A 66 -1.29 -10.05 4.67
CA LEU A 66 -1.20 -10.34 6.11
C LEU A 66 0.13 -11.01 6.50
N ALA A 67 0.60 -11.97 5.68
CA ALA A 67 1.87 -12.66 5.93
C ALA A 67 3.12 -11.83 5.59
N SER A 68 2.98 -10.63 5.02
CA SER A 68 4.10 -9.81 4.57
C SER A 68 4.60 -8.88 5.67
N THR A 69 5.82 -9.09 6.13
CA THR A 69 6.48 -8.20 7.12
C THR A 69 6.52 -6.75 6.65
N VAL A 70 6.81 -6.51 5.36
CA VAL A 70 6.87 -5.15 4.80
C VAL A 70 5.51 -4.46 4.84
N VAL A 71 4.44 -5.17 4.48
CA VAL A 71 3.08 -4.60 4.51
C VAL A 71 2.67 -4.26 5.94
N ASN A 72 3.01 -5.13 6.90
CA ASN A 72 2.75 -4.87 8.32
C ASN A 72 3.57 -3.67 8.85
N GLU A 73 4.85 -3.54 8.48
CA GLU A 73 5.67 -2.36 8.82
C GLU A 73 5.07 -1.06 8.27
N GLU A 74 4.58 -1.08 7.02
CA GLU A 74 3.91 0.06 6.39
C GLU A 74 2.59 0.42 7.09
N ILE A 75 1.81 -0.58 7.51
CA ILE A 75 0.57 -0.40 8.29
C ILE A 75 0.87 0.24 9.63
N ASP A 76 1.82 -0.30 10.38
CA ASP A 76 2.18 0.20 11.70
C ASP A 76 2.67 1.64 11.61
N HIS A 77 3.48 1.96 10.60
CA HIS A 77 3.92 3.32 10.34
C HIS A 77 2.74 4.23 10.01
N ALA A 78 1.87 3.85 9.07
CA ALA A 78 0.68 4.64 8.70
C ALA A 78 -0.25 4.89 9.89
N LEU A 79 -0.48 3.88 10.74
CA LEU A 79 -1.25 4.00 11.97
C LEU A 79 -0.59 4.99 12.94
N SER A 80 0.72 4.90 13.13
CA SER A 80 1.48 5.80 14.01
C SER A 80 1.40 7.27 13.58
N GLN A 81 1.25 7.51 12.26
CA GLN A 81 1.12 8.84 11.67
C GLN A 81 -0.35 9.31 11.58
N GLY A 82 -1.31 8.54 12.11
CA GLY A 82 -2.74 8.89 12.08
C GLY A 82 -3.32 8.95 10.67
N LYS A 83 -2.78 8.17 9.72
CA LYS A 83 -3.23 8.17 8.33
C LYS A 83 -4.63 7.59 8.20
N HIS A 84 -5.36 8.08 7.20
CA HIS A 84 -6.63 7.48 6.83
C HIS A 84 -6.37 6.20 6.04
N ILE A 85 -6.52 5.05 6.70
CA ILE A 85 -6.30 3.73 6.11
C ILE A 85 -7.62 3.15 5.61
N ILE A 86 -7.66 2.75 4.34
CA ILE A 86 -8.81 2.08 3.73
C ILE A 86 -8.38 0.68 3.27
N PRO A 87 -8.88 -0.40 3.90
CA PRO A 87 -8.63 -1.75 3.43
C PRO A 87 -9.49 -2.07 2.21
N VAL A 88 -8.87 -2.65 1.19
CA VAL A 88 -9.51 -3.18 -0.03
C VAL A 88 -9.36 -4.69 -0.05
N TRP A 89 -10.44 -5.40 0.27
CA TRP A 89 -10.44 -6.87 0.32
C TRP A 89 -10.44 -7.47 -1.08
N LEU A 90 -9.40 -8.22 -1.43
CA LEU A 90 -9.31 -8.92 -2.72
C LEU A 90 -9.76 -10.39 -2.66
N GLU A 91 -9.91 -10.93 -1.46
CA GLU A 91 -10.35 -12.31 -1.21
C GLU A 91 -11.77 -12.31 -0.64
N LYS A 92 -12.57 -13.30 -1.04
CA LYS A 92 -13.99 -13.42 -0.63
C LYS A 92 -14.15 -13.76 0.85
N GLU A 93 -13.15 -14.38 1.45
CA GLU A 93 -13.15 -14.71 2.87
C GLU A 93 -12.46 -13.57 3.61
N VAL A 94 -13.17 -12.99 4.58
CA VAL A 94 -12.58 -12.05 5.52
C VAL A 94 -11.59 -12.86 6.36
N VAL A 95 -10.31 -12.69 6.07
CA VAL A 95 -9.24 -13.22 6.92
C VAL A 95 -9.43 -12.60 8.30
N SER A 96 -9.93 -13.42 9.24
CA SER A 96 -10.20 -13.00 10.61
C SER A 96 -8.86 -12.84 11.33
N LEU A 97 -8.67 -11.69 12.00
CA LEU A 97 -7.53 -11.44 12.88
C LEU A 97 -7.63 -12.29 14.15
#